data_AF-A0A3D0NQ84-F1
#
_entry.id   AF-A0A3D0NQ84-F1
#
_cell.length_a   1.000
_cell.length_b   1.000
_cell.length_c   1.000
_cell.angle_alpha   90.00
_cell.angle_beta   90.00
_cell.angle_gamma   90.00
#
_symmetry.space_group_name_H-M   'P 1'
#
loop_
_entity.id
_entity.type
_entity.pdbx_description
1 polymer ?
#
loop_
_entity_poly.entity_id
_entity_poly.type
_entity_poly.pdbx_seq_one_letter_code
_entity_poly.pdbx_strand_id
1 'polypeptide(L)' 'MAGKLFVVGTPIGNLSDFSPRAIETLSAVDFIAAEDTRVTIKLLNRFEINTPMVSYHKFNSRDRGEEICQR' A
#
# COMPACT_ATOMS: atom_id res chain seq x y z
N MET A 1 -15.46 -2.66 15.50
CA MET A 1 -15.86 -2.40 14.10
C MET A 1 -14.84 -3.12 13.23
N ALA A 2 -15.23 -3.77 12.12
CA ALA A 2 -14.27 -4.47 11.27
C ALA A 2 -13.40 -3.47 10.48
N GLY A 3 -12.15 -3.84 10.18
CA GLY A 3 -11.25 -3.06 9.33
C GLY A 3 -11.75 -2.97 7.88
N LYS A 4 -11.15 -2.07 7.09
CA LYS A 4 -11.46 -1.89 5.66
C LYS A 4 -10.21 -2.15 4.81
N LEU A 5 -10.38 -2.94 3.75
CA LEU A 5 -9.35 -3.16 2.74
C LEU A 5 -9.60 -2.24 1.54
N PHE A 6 -8.62 -1.42 1.19
CA PHE A 6 -8.62 -0.62 -0.02
C PHE A 6 -7.65 -1.21 -1.03
N VAL A 7 -8.14 -1.52 -2.23
CA VAL A 7 -7.29 -1.92 -3.36
C VAL A 7 -7.01 -0.69 -4.21
N VAL A 8 -5.74 -0.28 -4.25
CA VAL A 8 -5.32 0.96 -4.92
C VAL A 8 -4.43 0.62 -6.11
N GLY A 9 -4.84 1.04 -7.30
CA GLY A 9 -4.00 0.92 -8.50
C GLY A 9 -2.87 1.95 -8.49
N THR A 10 -1.64 1.51 -8.79
CA THR A 10 -0.45 2.37 -8.92
C THR A 10 -0.18 2.71 -10.39
N PRO A 11 0.46 3.86 -10.68
CA PRO A 11 0.83 4.22 -12.04
C PRO A 11 1.81 3.19 -12.63
N ILE A 12 1.67 2.88 -13.93
CA ILE A 12 2.51 1.92 -14.65
C ILE A 12 3.71 2.56 -15.36
N GLY A 13 4.00 3.82 -15.06
CA GLY A 13 5.16 4.54 -15.61
C GLY A 13 5.10 6.05 -15.39
N ASN A 14 3.94 6.66 -15.64
CA ASN A 14 3.76 8.10 -15.47
C ASN A 14 3.13 8.43 -14.11
N LEU A 15 3.89 9.12 -13.25
CA LEU A 15 3.45 9.45 -11.89
C LEU A 15 2.25 10.41 -11.87
N SER A 16 2.05 11.20 -12.92
CA SER A 16 0.90 12.09 -13.04
C SER A 16 -0.44 11.36 -13.22
N ASP A 17 -0.41 10.07 -13.54
CA ASP A 17 -1.62 9.24 -13.67
C ASP A 17 -2.15 8.79 -12.30
N PHE A 18 -1.42 9.08 -11.21
CA PHE A 18 -1.83 8.68 -9.88
C PHE A 18 -2.98 9.56 -9.35
N SER A 19 -4.11 8.93 -9.04
CA SER A 19 -5.33 9.68 -8.69
C SER A 19 -5.21 10.38 -7.32
N PRO A 20 -5.84 11.56 -7.14
CA PRO A 20 -5.91 12.23 -5.83
C PRO A 20 -6.46 11.31 -4.73
N ARG A 21 -7.51 10.53 -5.03
CA ARG A 21 -8.10 9.57 -4.10
C ARG A 21 -7.10 8.48 -3.66
N ALA A 22 -6.22 8.04 -4.55
CA ALA A 22 -5.20 7.04 -4.21
C ALA A 22 -4.20 7.61 -3.20
N ILE A 23 -3.76 8.85 -3.41
CA ILE A 23 -2.88 9.58 -2.49
C ILE A 23 -3.57 9.73 -1.13
N GLU A 24 -4.81 10.24 -1.10
CA GLU A 24 -5.59 10.40 0.12
C GLU A 24 -5.77 9.07 0.87
N THR A 25 -6.11 8.00 0.14
CA THR A 25 -6.32 6.67 0.74
C THR A 25 -5.03 6.16 1.36
N LEU A 26 -3.91 6.18 0.63
CA LEU A 26 -2.64 5.66 1.12
C LEU A 26 -2.08 6.50 2.28
N SER A 27 -2.39 7.80 2.34
CA SER A 27 -2.03 8.67 3.47
C SER A 27 -2.89 8.48 4.72
N ALA A 28 -4.10 7.93 4.59
CA ALA A 28 -5.07 7.84 5.69
C ALA A 28 -5.17 6.45 6.33
N VAL A 29 -4.65 5.40 5.68
CA VAL A 29 -4.68 4.03 6.23
C VAL A 29 -3.58 3.82 7.28
N ASP A 30 -3.81 2.88 8.20
CA ASP A 30 -2.84 2.57 9.26
C ASP A 30 -1.55 1.93 8.73
N PHE A 31 -1.64 1.18 7.62
CA PHE A 31 -0.50 0.58 6.94
C PHE A 31 -0.81 0.25 5.47
N ILE A 32 0.23 0.04 4.68
CA ILE A 32 0.14 -0.36 3.27
C ILE A 32 0.76 -1.75 3.10
N ALA A 33 -0.02 -2.71 2.60
CA ALA A 33 0.51 -3.98 2.14
C ALA A 33 1.01 -3.85 0.69
N ALA A 34 2.30 -4.12 0.44
CA ALA A 34 2.92 -3.95 -0.88
C ALA A 34 3.71 -5.19 -1.29
N GLU A 35 3.63 -5.57 -2.57
CA GLU A 35 4.39 -6.69 -3.14
C GLU A 35 5.90 -6.41 -3.15
N ASP A 36 6.28 -5.24 -3.68
CA ASP A 36 7.66 -4.76 -3.70
C ASP A 36 7.75 -3.42 -2.97
N THR A 37 8.13 -3.48 -1.68
CA THR A 37 8.29 -2.29 -0.84
C THR A 37 9.40 -1.35 -1.34
N ARG A 38 10.37 -1.84 -2.12
CA ARG A 38 11.47 -1.02 -2.67
C ARG A 38 11.02 -0.19 -3.86
N VAL A 39 10.04 -0.67 -4.61
CA VAL A 39 9.38 0.11 -5.67
C VAL A 39 8.36 1.05 -5.04
N THR A 40 7.51 0.54 -4.14
CA THR A 40 6.45 1.32 -3.51
C THR A 40 7.00 2.50 -2.71
N ILE A 41 8.12 2.37 -1.98
CA ILE A 41 8.71 3.51 -1.23
C ILE A 41 9.05 4.70 -2.14
N LYS A 42 9.45 4.47 -3.39
CA LYS A 42 9.76 5.56 -4.34
C LYS A 42 8.49 6.33 -4.72
N LEU A 43 7.39 5.60 -4.92
CA LEU A 43 6.08 6.19 -5.18
C LEU A 43 5.61 6.99 -3.97
N LEU A 44 5.66 6.41 -2.77
CA LEU A 44 5.22 7.07 -1.54
C LEU A 44 6.03 8.34 -1.26
N ASN A 45 7.36 8.28 -1.39
CA ASN A 45 8.24 9.43 -1.20
C ASN A 45 7.94 10.58 -2.17
N ARG A 46 7.54 10.28 -3.42
CA ARG A 46 7.18 11.31 -4.40
C ARG A 46 5.97 12.13 -3.96
N PHE A 47 5.03 11.49 -3.25
CA PHE A 47 3.79 12.09 -2.78
C PHE A 47 3.80 12.39 -1.28
N GLU A 48 4.98 12.35 -0.64
CA GLU A 48 5.18 12.64 0.78
C GLU A 48 4.31 11.77 1.73
N ILE A 49 4.04 10.53 1.30
CA ILE A 49 3.25 9.57 2.07
C ILE A 49 4.18 8.83 3.05
N ASN A 50 3.92 8.96 4.36
CA ASN A 50 4.76 8.40 5.43
C ASN A 50 4.16 7.14 6.08
N THR A 51 3.10 6.60 5.51
CA THR A 51 2.38 5.42 6.03
C THR A 51 3.29 4.18 6.05
N PRO A 52 3.33 3.42 7.17
CA PRO A 52 4.20 2.26 7.27
C PRO A 52 3.79 1.15 6.30
N MET A 53 4.77 0.41 5.78
CA MET A 53 4.54 -0.69 4.84
C MET A 53 4.75 -2.06 5.49
N VAL A 54 3.97 -3.03 5.02
CA VAL A 54 4.16 -4.46 5.25
C VAL A 54 4.38 -5.15 3.91
N SER A 55 5.40 -5.99 3.79
CA SER A 55 5.62 -6.78 2.58
C SER A 55 4.57 -7.88 2.43
N TYR A 56 3.89 -7.95 1.29
CA TYR A 56 2.90 -8.98 0.98
C TYR A 56 3.07 -9.44 -0.47
N HIS A 57 3.68 -10.61 -0.65
CA HIS A 57 4.03 -11.19 -1.94
C HIS A 57 3.81 -12.71 -1.95
N LYS A 58 3.84 -13.34 -3.13
CA LYS A 58 3.47 -14.76 -3.31
C LYS A 58 4.13 -15.76 -2.34
N PHE A 59 5.35 -15.50 -1.87
CA PHE A 59 6.08 -16.40 -0.96
C PHE A 59 5.70 -16.25 0.52
N ASN A 60 5.04 -15.16 0.92
CA ASN A 60 4.66 -14.91 2.31
C ASN A 60 3.16 -14.64 2.49
N SER A 61 2.37 -14.76 1.41
CA SER A 61 0.97 -14.34 1.38
C SER A 61 0.09 -15.09 2.37
N ARG A 62 0.38 -16.37 2.64
CA ARG A 62 -0.36 -17.16 3.63
C ARG A 62 -0.16 -16.61 5.04
N ASP A 63 1.09 -16.63 5.50
CA ASP A 63 1.43 -16.24 6.87
C ASP A 63 1.17 -14.73 7.10
N ARG A 64 1.53 -13.87 6.13
CA ARG A 64 1.28 -12.43 6.23
C ARG A 64 -0.20 -12.07 6.07
N GLY A 65 -0.95 -12.82 5.29
CA GLY A 65 -2.38 -12.60 5.12
C GLY A 65 -3.14 -12.82 6.43
N GLU A 66 -2.81 -13.89 7.15
CA GLU A 66 -3.38 -14.15 8.48
C GLU A 66 -3.02 -13.04 9.48
N GLU A 67 -1.76 -12.59 9.51
CA GLU A 67 -1.35 -11.47 10.37
C GLU A 67 -2.09 -10.17 10.02
N ILE A 68 -2.24 -9.86 8.73
CA ILE A 68 -2.95 -8.66 8.26
C ILE A 68 -4.43 -8.68 8.70
N CYS A 69 -5.10 -9.83 8.61
CA CYS A 69 -6.49 -9.96 9.02
C CYS A 69 -6.71 -9.87 10.54
N GLN A 70 -5.66 -10.02 11.34
CA GLN A 70 -5.71 -9.92 12.81
C GLN A 70 -5.37 -8.51 13.33
N ARG A 71 -4.89 -7.61 12.46
CA ARG A 71 -4.65 -6.20 12.79
C ARG A 71 -5.97 -5.41 12.75
#